data_AF-A0A1W0X6D7-F1
#
_entry.id   AF-A0A1W0X6D7-F1
#
_cell.length_a   1.000
_cell.length_b   1.000
_cell.length_c   1.000
_cell.angle_alpha   90.00
_cell.angle_beta   90.00
_cell.angle_gamma   90.00
#
_symmetry.space_group_name_H-M   'P 1'
#
loop_
_entity.id
_entity.type
_entity.pdbx_description
1 polymer ?
#
loop_
_entity_poly.entity_id
_entity_poly.type
_entity_poly.pdbx_seq_one_letter_code
_entity_poly.pdbx_strand_id
1 'polypeptide(L)'
;MMATIRSPLKCELLVVVFLMALLTLKRPVEGQDESQFVAGGLGGTRPADATAQAMANQVAGAVEGLLGRIFTLFAVQSYRTQVVSGTNYYLKVLIQDTENGQYVAHLRVFKPLHGEASLTGMLFPKMWSDPVSFDGYMSTAES
;
A
#
# COMPACT_ATOMS: atom_id res chain seq x y z
N MET A 1 -30.36 -30.58 -47.61
CA MET A 1 -30.15 -29.52 -46.59
C MET A 1 -29.22 -30.09 -45.52
N MET A 2 -27.93 -29.75 -45.54
CA MET A 2 -26.97 -30.13 -44.48
C MET A 2 -26.39 -28.84 -43.92
N ALA A 3 -26.68 -28.55 -42.66
CA ALA A 3 -26.20 -27.37 -41.95
C ALA A 3 -24.80 -27.66 -41.38
N THR A 4 -23.81 -26.89 -41.83
CA THR A 4 -22.46 -26.88 -41.26
C THR A 4 -22.49 -26.16 -39.91
N ILE A 5 -22.44 -26.91 -38.82
CA ILE A 5 -22.31 -26.37 -37.46
C ILE A 5 -20.82 -26.05 -37.22
N ARG A 6 -20.47 -24.76 -37.24
CA ARG A 6 -19.16 -24.26 -36.79
C ARG A 6 -19.11 -24.30 -35.26
N SER A 7 -18.16 -25.05 -34.72
CA SER A 7 -17.86 -25.16 -33.29
C SER A 7 -17.32 -23.83 -32.69
N PRO A 8 -17.83 -23.35 -31.54
CA PRO A 8 -17.28 -22.18 -30.85
C PRO A 8 -16.45 -22.56 -29.60
N LEU A 9 -15.58 -23.58 -29.68
CA LEU A 9 -14.79 -24.02 -28.50
C LEU A 9 -13.35 -23.46 -28.42
N LYS A 10 -12.93 -22.59 -29.34
CA LYS A 10 -11.53 -22.11 -29.39
C LYS A 10 -11.28 -20.72 -28.79
N CYS A 11 -12.32 -19.92 -28.55
CA CYS A 11 -12.16 -18.57 -27.99
C CYS A 11 -12.25 -18.52 -26.45
N GLU A 12 -13.11 -19.32 -25.83
CA GLU A 12 -13.26 -19.37 -24.35
C GLU A 12 -11.99 -19.88 -23.65
N LEU A 13 -11.35 -20.90 -24.22
CA LEU A 13 -10.15 -21.50 -23.64
C LEU A 13 -8.95 -20.53 -23.62
N LEU A 14 -8.86 -19.64 -24.62
CA LEU A 14 -7.78 -18.66 -24.70
C LEU A 14 -7.92 -17.58 -23.60
N VAL A 15 -9.14 -17.13 -23.31
CA VAL A 15 -9.40 -16.14 -22.25
C VAL A 15 -9.10 -16.73 -20.87
N VAL A 16 -9.47 -17.99 -20.61
CA VAL A 16 -9.20 -18.66 -19.33
C VAL A 16 -7.70 -18.93 -19.15
N VAL A 17 -6.97 -19.29 -20.21
CA VAL A 17 -5.50 -19.45 -20.14
C VAL A 17 -4.82 -18.09 -19.88
N PHE A 18 -5.32 -17.00 -20.45
CA PHE A 18 -4.78 -15.65 -20.20
C PHE A 18 -5.11 -15.14 -18.77
N LEU A 19 -6.32 -15.43 -18.27
CA LEU A 19 -6.74 -15.09 -16.92
C LEU A 19 -5.98 -15.91 -15.86
N MET A 20 -5.74 -17.20 -16.13
CA MET A 20 -4.91 -18.06 -15.29
C MET A 20 -3.43 -17.65 -15.34
N ALA A 21 -2.90 -17.23 -16.50
CA ALA A 21 -1.53 -16.73 -16.63
C ALA A 21 -1.30 -15.42 -15.85
N LEU A 22 -2.31 -14.53 -15.78
CA LEU A 22 -2.27 -13.32 -14.95
C LEU A 22 -2.32 -13.64 -13.44
N LEU A 23 -2.98 -14.73 -13.03
CA LEU A 23 -3.01 -15.18 -11.63
C LEU A 23 -1.70 -15.85 -11.18
N THR A 24 -0.88 -16.35 -12.11
CA THR A 24 0.43 -16.97 -11.81
C THR A 24 1.63 -16.01 -11.85
N LEU A 25 1.47 -14.75 -12.26
CA LEU A 25 2.54 -13.73 -12.18
C LEU A 25 2.65 -13.11 -10.78
N LYS A 26 2.49 -13.91 -9.72
CA LYS A 26 3.07 -13.58 -8.42
C LYS A 26 4.58 -13.70 -8.59
N ARG A 27 5.19 -12.57 -8.95
CA ARG A 27 6.64 -12.39 -8.99
C ARG A 27 7.22 -12.92 -7.68
N PRO A 28 8.32 -13.68 -7.70
CA PRO A 28 9.01 -14.04 -6.47
C PRO A 28 9.33 -12.76 -5.70
N VAL A 29 8.90 -12.70 -4.44
CA VAL A 29 9.31 -11.65 -3.52
C VAL A 29 10.78 -11.91 -3.23
N GLU A 30 11.63 -11.28 -4.03
CA GLU A 30 13.07 -11.42 -4.00
C GLU A 30 13.64 -10.52 -2.89
N GLY A 31 14.35 -11.15 -1.96
CA GLY A 31 15.26 -10.47 -1.03
C GLY A 31 14.62 -9.93 0.24
N GLN A 32 14.67 -10.72 1.32
CA GLN A 32 14.72 -10.15 2.65
C GLN A 32 16.08 -9.45 2.79
N ASP A 33 16.10 -8.12 2.60
CA ASP A 33 17.22 -7.31 3.07
C ASP A 33 17.12 -7.24 4.60
N GLU A 34 17.90 -8.11 5.24
CA GLU A 34 18.15 -8.15 6.69
C GLU A 34 18.90 -6.86 7.11
N SER A 35 18.24 -5.71 6.96
CA SER A 35 18.63 -4.45 7.56
C SER A 35 18.68 -4.67 9.07
N GLN A 36 19.89 -4.86 9.59
CA GLN A 36 20.24 -4.96 11.00
C GLN A 36 19.30 -4.10 11.86
N PHE A 37 18.49 -4.75 12.71
CA PHE A 37 17.50 -4.09 13.56
C PHE A 37 18.20 -3.30 14.68
N VAL A 38 18.70 -2.12 14.35
CA VAL A 38 19.18 -1.16 15.33
C VAL A 38 17.96 -0.46 15.93
N ALA A 39 17.82 -0.50 17.26
CA ALA A 39 16.75 0.22 17.94
C ALA A 39 16.85 1.72 17.60
N GLY A 40 15.74 2.32 17.16
CA GLY A 40 15.68 3.69 16.67
C GLY A 40 16.14 3.90 15.22
N GLY A 41 16.77 2.91 14.58
CA GLY A 41 17.15 2.97 13.17
C GLY A 41 15.95 2.79 12.24
N LEU A 42 15.85 3.60 11.19
CA LEU A 42 14.84 3.43 10.15
C LEU A 42 15.31 2.35 9.16
N GLY A 43 14.64 1.20 9.17
CA GLY A 43 14.98 0.07 8.31
C GLY A 43 14.83 0.34 6.82
N GLY A 44 15.31 -0.59 6.01
CA GLY A 44 15.18 -0.56 4.54
C GLY A 44 13.71 -0.51 4.06
N THR A 45 13.52 -0.03 2.83
CA THR A 45 12.22 -0.02 2.17
C THR A 45 11.83 -1.43 1.76
N ARG A 46 10.66 -1.87 2.21
CA ARG A 46 10.07 -3.17 1.90
C ARG A 46 8.87 -3.00 0.96
N PRO A 47 8.60 -3.96 0.06
CA PRO A 47 7.37 -3.97 -0.73
C PRO A 47 6.16 -4.17 0.17
N ALA A 48 4.97 -3.77 -0.30
CA ALA A 48 3.74 -4.04 0.43
C ALA A 48 3.52 -5.54 0.67
N ASP A 49 3.10 -5.87 1.89
CA ASP A 49 2.67 -7.21 2.29
C ASP A 49 1.29 -7.16 2.98
N ALA A 50 0.73 -8.34 3.25
CA ALA A 50 -0.59 -8.46 3.86
C ALA A 50 -0.66 -7.81 5.26
N THR A 51 0.44 -7.82 6.01
CA THR A 51 0.53 -7.25 7.36
C THR A 51 0.50 -5.73 7.31
N ALA A 52 1.29 -5.13 6.41
CA ALA A 52 1.31 -3.70 6.17
C ALA A 52 -0.05 -3.20 5.68
N GLN A 53 -0.69 -3.94 4.77
CA GLN A 53 -2.03 -3.61 4.29
C GLN A 53 -3.08 -3.70 5.42
N ALA A 54 -3.02 -4.74 6.26
CA ALA A 54 -3.94 -4.87 7.40
C ALA A 54 -3.81 -3.70 8.38
N MET A 55 -2.58 -3.23 8.65
CA MET A 55 -2.38 -2.04 9.49
C MET A 55 -2.87 -0.76 8.83
N ALA A 56 -2.66 -0.61 7.51
CA ALA A 56 -3.22 0.51 6.77
C ALA A 56 -4.75 0.54 6.90
N ASN A 57 -5.40 -0.62 6.76
CA ASN A 57 -6.85 -0.75 6.88
C ASN A 57 -7.36 -0.38 8.29
N GLN A 58 -6.61 -0.68 9.36
CA GLN A 58 -6.98 -0.26 10.73
C GLN A 58 -7.06 1.25 10.88
N VAL A 59 -6.20 2.00 10.17
CA VAL A 59 -6.16 3.47 10.25
C VAL A 59 -6.92 4.16 9.11
N ALA A 60 -7.48 3.42 8.16
CA ALA A 60 -8.13 3.97 6.97
C ALA A 60 -9.25 4.96 7.34
N GLY A 61 -10.12 4.61 8.29
CA GLY A 61 -11.20 5.50 8.73
C GLY A 61 -10.70 6.79 9.38
N ALA A 62 -9.54 6.75 10.06
CA ALA A 62 -8.92 7.97 10.59
C ALA A 62 -8.37 8.86 9.46
N VAL A 63 -7.81 8.26 8.41
CA VAL A 63 -7.32 8.98 7.22
C VAL A 63 -8.49 9.61 6.44
N GLU A 64 -9.58 8.86 6.25
CA GLU A 64 -10.82 9.36 5.62
C GLU A 64 -11.40 10.53 6.40
N GLY A 65 -11.48 10.42 7.73
CA GLY A 65 -11.95 11.50 8.61
C GLY A 65 -11.06 12.75 8.55
N LEU A 66 -9.73 12.59 8.48
CA LEU A 66 -8.80 13.73 8.37
C LEU A 66 -8.86 14.42 7.01
N LEU A 67 -9.08 13.67 5.92
CA LEU A 67 -9.14 14.22 4.57
C LEU A 67 -10.56 14.65 4.17
N GLY A 68 -11.60 14.25 4.92
CA GLY A 68 -13.00 14.51 4.59
C GLY A 68 -13.44 13.83 3.29
N ARG A 69 -12.85 12.68 2.98
CA ARG A 69 -13.04 11.95 1.70
C ARG A 69 -13.27 10.48 1.97
N ILE A 70 -14.02 9.84 1.08
CA ILE A 70 -14.22 8.39 1.08
C ILE A 70 -13.34 7.78 -0.02
N PHE A 71 -12.60 6.73 0.32
CA PHE A 71 -11.68 6.11 -0.63
C PHE A 71 -12.30 4.87 -1.28
N THR A 72 -12.14 4.76 -2.58
CA THR A 72 -12.47 3.56 -3.37
C THR A 72 -11.29 2.60 -3.43
N LEU A 73 -10.06 3.11 -3.28
CA LEU A 73 -8.83 2.32 -3.18
C LEU A 73 -7.97 2.85 -2.03
N PHE A 74 -7.46 1.94 -1.21
CA PHE A 74 -6.52 2.24 -0.15
C PHE A 74 -5.44 1.15 -0.09
N ALA A 75 -4.43 1.26 -0.97
CA ALA A 75 -3.45 0.20 -1.20
C ALA A 75 -2.03 0.61 -0.78
N VAL A 76 -1.40 -0.16 0.11
CA VAL A 76 0.01 0.03 0.45
C VAL A 76 0.86 -0.35 -0.75
N GLN A 77 1.87 0.47 -1.06
CA GLN A 77 2.83 0.23 -2.14
C GLN A 77 4.17 -0.23 -1.59
N SER A 78 4.65 0.46 -0.57
CA SER A 78 5.88 0.12 0.14
C SER A 78 5.82 0.63 1.57
N TYR A 79 6.68 0.10 2.41
CA TYR A 79 6.78 0.56 3.78
C TYR A 79 8.20 0.49 4.33
N ARG A 80 8.42 1.25 5.40
CA ARG A 80 9.63 1.14 6.25
C ARG A 80 9.21 0.94 7.69
N THR A 81 10.10 0.39 8.50
CA THR A 81 9.85 0.15 9.92
C THR A 81 10.97 0.73 10.76
N GLN A 82 10.61 1.16 11.97
CA GLN A 82 11.57 1.60 12.98
C GLN A 82 11.15 0.98 14.31
N VAL A 83 12.05 0.20 14.92
CA VAL A 83 11.82 -0.43 16.22
C VAL A 83 12.08 0.61 17.32
N VAL A 84 11.12 0.76 18.23
CA VAL A 84 11.18 1.63 19.41
C VAL A 84 10.62 0.85 20.61
N SER A 85 9.98 1.48 21.60
CA SER A 85 9.11 0.78 22.56
C SER A 85 7.78 0.34 21.90
N GLY A 86 7.89 -0.48 20.86
CA GLY A 86 6.86 -0.72 19.86
C GLY A 86 7.47 -0.66 18.45
N THR A 87 6.65 -0.40 17.44
CA THR A 87 7.14 -0.27 16.06
C THR A 87 6.42 0.87 15.35
N ASN A 88 7.20 1.79 14.78
CA ASN A 88 6.69 2.76 13.82
C ASN A 88 6.70 2.13 12.43
N TYR A 89 5.57 2.21 11.74
CA TYR A 89 5.39 1.86 10.35
C TYR A 89 5.22 3.12 9.53
N TYR A 90 6.08 3.26 8.52
CA TYR A 90 6.03 4.34 7.55
C TYR A 90 5.49 3.75 6.26
N LEU A 91 4.20 3.96 6.00
CA LEU A 91 3.49 3.35 4.89
C LEU A 91 3.36 4.37 3.75
N LYS A 92 3.68 3.95 2.53
CA LYS A 92 3.33 4.66 1.31
C LYS A 92 2.05 4.05 0.76
N VAL A 93 0.96 4.82 0.76
CA VAL A 93 -0.37 4.35 0.40
C VAL A 93 -0.84 5.07 -0.85
N LEU A 94 -1.25 4.30 -1.85
CA LEU A 94 -2.01 4.78 -2.99
C LEU A 94 -3.48 4.86 -2.58
N ILE A 95 -4.01 6.08 -2.64
CA ILE A 95 -5.39 6.41 -2.33
C ILE A 95 -6.10 6.76 -3.63
N GLN A 96 -7.30 6.24 -3.84
CA GLN A 96 -8.18 6.69 -4.91
C GLN A 96 -9.48 7.16 -4.30
N ASP A 97 -9.88 8.39 -4.59
CA ASP A 97 -11.24 8.88 -4.30
C ASP A 97 -12.11 8.81 -5.57
N THR A 98 -13.42 8.94 -5.40
CA THR A 98 -14.39 8.83 -6.50
C THR A 98 -14.33 10.02 -7.46
N GLU A 99 -13.83 11.17 -7.01
CA GLU A 99 -13.98 12.47 -7.70
C GLU A 99 -12.70 13.00 -8.33
N ASN A 100 -11.55 12.82 -7.67
CA ASN A 100 -10.32 13.55 -7.95
C ASN A 100 -9.13 12.65 -8.32
N GLY A 101 -9.34 11.33 -8.44
CA GLY A 101 -8.38 10.39 -9.01
C GLY A 101 -7.45 9.75 -7.99
N GLN A 102 -6.23 9.42 -8.42
CA GLN A 102 -5.25 8.69 -7.60
C GLN A 102 -4.21 9.62 -6.98
N TYR A 103 -3.97 9.43 -5.68
CA TYR A 103 -3.04 10.19 -4.86
C TYR A 103 -2.13 9.27 -4.06
N VAL A 104 -0.99 9.81 -3.63
CA VAL A 104 -0.12 9.11 -2.69
C VAL A 104 -0.16 9.83 -1.34
N ALA A 105 -0.36 9.05 -0.27
CA ALA A 105 -0.21 9.48 1.10
C ALA A 105 0.95 8.74 1.75
N HIS A 106 1.76 9.44 2.55
CA HIS A 106 2.67 8.78 3.48
C HIS A 106 2.04 8.79 4.87
N LEU A 107 1.91 7.62 5.48
CA LEU A 107 1.32 7.44 6.80
C LEU A 107 2.39 7.01 7.78
N ARG A 108 2.34 7.55 9.00
CA ARG A 108 3.10 7.09 10.15
C ARG A 108 2.14 6.43 11.12
N VAL A 109 2.23 5.11 11.22
CA VAL A 109 1.39 4.29 12.10
C VAL A 109 2.25 3.76 13.23
N PHE A 110 1.82 3.95 14.48
CA PHE A 110 2.50 3.37 15.63
C PHE A 110 1.76 2.12 16.08
N LYS A 111 2.50 1.01 16.18
CA LYS A 111 2.04 -0.24 16.76
C LYS A 111 2.72 -0.42 18.13
N PRO A 112 1.99 -0.29 19.25
CA PRO A 112 2.53 -0.65 20.56
C PRO A 112 2.80 -2.15 20.64
N LEU A 113 3.63 -2.57 21.59
CA LEU A 113 3.90 -4.00 21.86
C LEU A 113 2.62 -4.78 22.19
N HIS A 114 1.68 -4.12 22.86
CA HIS A 114 0.35 -4.64 23.18
C HIS A 114 -0.69 -3.57 22.84
N GLY A 115 -1.78 -3.97 22.18
CA GLY A 115 -2.87 -3.06 21.77
C GLY A 115 -2.98 -2.85 20.26
N GLU A 116 -3.77 -1.88 19.85
CA GLU A 116 -4.09 -1.60 18.44
C GLU A 116 -3.15 -0.57 17.82
N ALA A 117 -3.04 -0.60 16.49
CA ALA A 117 -2.25 0.37 15.76
C ALA A 117 -2.99 1.72 15.67
N SER A 118 -2.26 2.83 15.76
CA SER A 118 -2.84 4.17 15.65
C SER A 118 -2.07 5.04 14.66
N LEU A 119 -2.80 5.92 13.97
CA LEU A 119 -2.21 6.92 13.08
C LEU A 119 -1.57 8.01 13.93
N THR A 120 -0.27 8.23 13.75
CA THR A 120 0.52 9.25 14.48
C THR A 120 0.96 10.41 13.60
N GLY A 121 0.94 10.23 12.27
CA GLY A 121 1.26 11.29 11.33
C GLY A 121 0.85 10.92 9.91
N MET A 122 0.63 11.95 9.10
CA MET A 122 0.26 11.82 7.69
C MET A 122 0.88 12.95 6.89
N LEU A 123 1.39 12.64 5.71
CA LEU A 123 1.79 13.61 4.69
C LEU A 123 0.96 13.35 3.44
N PHE A 124 0.22 14.36 3.01
CA PHE A 124 -0.65 14.31 1.83
C PHE A 124 -0.81 15.73 1.24
N PRO A 125 -0.82 15.89 -0.09
CA PRO A 125 -0.51 14.87 -1.11
C PRO A 125 1.02 14.69 -1.28
N LYS A 126 1.45 13.49 -1.70
CA LYS A 126 2.84 13.18 -2.07
C LYS A 126 2.93 12.68 -3.51
N MET A 127 4.14 12.74 -4.08
CA MET A 127 4.38 12.25 -5.44
C MET A 127 4.72 10.75 -5.42
N TRP A 128 4.43 10.05 -6.53
CA TRP A 128 4.77 8.63 -6.66
C TRP A 128 6.28 8.36 -6.58
N SER A 129 7.14 9.30 -6.97
CA SER A 129 8.60 9.18 -6.87
C SER A 129 9.14 9.40 -5.45
N ASP A 130 8.35 9.98 -4.54
CA ASP A 130 8.85 10.39 -3.23
C ASP A 130 9.18 9.16 -2.37
N PRO A 131 10.36 9.11 -1.73
CA PRO A 131 10.66 8.07 -0.75
C PRO A 131 9.79 8.25 0.49
N VAL A 132 9.44 7.13 1.14
CA VAL A 132 8.70 7.17 2.40
C VAL A 132 9.65 7.61 3.52
N SER A 133 9.66 8.91 3.82
CA SER A 133 10.40 9.53 4.92
C SER A 133 9.55 10.64 5.54
N PHE A 134 9.74 10.83 6.85
CA PHE A 134 9.13 11.88 7.66
C PHE A 134 10.20 12.79 8.29
N ASP A 135 11.45 12.73 7.83
CA ASP A 135 12.62 13.38 8.42
C ASP A 135 12.67 14.91 8.18
N GLY A 136 11.55 15.52 7.80
CA GLY A 136 11.47 16.89 7.29
C GLY A 136 10.28 17.70 7.81
N TYR A 137 9.85 17.50 9.06
CA TYR A 137 8.94 18.45 9.71
C TYR A 137 9.69 19.76 10.04
N MET A 138 9.83 20.63 9.04
CA MET A 138 9.57 22.07 9.13
C MET A 138 9.28 22.57 7.70
N SER A 139 8.02 22.56 7.32
CA SER A 139 7.47 23.60 6.46
C SER A 139 6.14 23.95 7.09
N THR A 140 6.24 24.88 8.03
CA THR A 140 5.14 25.79 8.32
C THR A 140 4.64 26.31 6.97
N ALA A 141 3.38 26.03 6.65
CA ALA A 141 2.63 26.95 5.83
C ALA A 141 2.42 28.20 6.70
N GLU A 142 3.41 29.09 6.68
CA GLU A 142 3.23 30.47 7.10
C GLU A 142 2.96 31.32 5.85
N SER A 143 1.80 32.00 5.92
CA SER A 143 1.26 33.09 5.10
C SER A 143 0.74 32.77 3.70
#